data_AF-A0A2G9MLJ4-F1
#
_entry.id   AF-A0A2G9MLJ4-F1
#
_cell.length_a   1.000
_cell.length_b   1.000
_cell.length_c   1.000
_cell.angle_alpha   90.00
_cell.angle_beta   90.00
_cell.angle_gamma   90.00
#
_symmetry.space_group_name_H-M   'P 1'
#
loop_
_entity.id
_entity.type
_entity.pdbx_description
1 polymer ?
#
loop_
_entity_poly.entity_id
_entity_poly.type
_entity_poly.pdbx_seq_one_letter_code
_entity_poly.pdbx_strand_id
1 'polypeptide(L)'
;MAREVALYEIPKTPETARVLDDSILKGYNDSVKSAYNSDKAREVLSKFEKAEGELAGSNSFMLVHLQNSGLVTGRIAIRQDLEKALRSGLNLSGNYVDFGLALRTAGDSYSPNDLLAKILAGQLDRRGIKLGKGKFIPVSALRLREDSDSEYGL
;
A
#
# COMPACT_ATOMS: atom_id res chain seq x y z
N MET A 1 -4.48 11.14 44.01
CA MET A 1 -3.20 10.86 43.32
C MET A 1 -3.52 10.51 41.88
N ALA A 2 -3.11 11.34 40.92
CA ALA A 2 -3.32 11.05 39.50
C ALA A 2 -2.13 10.22 38.99
N ARG A 3 -2.42 9.10 38.32
CA ARG A 3 -1.41 8.23 37.72
C ARG A 3 -1.38 8.52 36.23
N GLU A 4 -0.31 9.13 35.75
CA GLU A 4 -0.06 9.24 34.32
C GLU A 4 0.25 7.84 33.77
N VAL A 5 -0.42 7.49 32.67
CA VAL A 5 -0.20 6.25 31.94
C VAL A 5 0.22 6.65 30.54
N ALA A 6 1.43 6.26 30.13
CA ALA A 6 1.91 6.49 28.78
C ALA A 6 1.01 5.71 27.80
N LEU A 7 0.32 6.44 26.93
CA LEU A 7 -0.62 5.85 25.95
C LEU A 7 0.11 5.12 24.81
N TYR A 8 1.43 5.31 24.65
CA TYR A 8 2.28 4.61 23.68
C TYR A 8 3.77 4.71 24.07
N GLU A 9 4.53 3.62 23.88
CA GLU A 9 6.00 3.66 23.93
C GLU A 9 6.52 4.14 22.56
N ILE A 10 7.42 5.14 22.57
CA ILE A 10 8.18 5.53 21.37
C ILE A 10 9.10 4.35 21.02
N PRO A 11 9.17 3.90 19.75
CA PRO A 11 10.10 2.85 19.35
C PRO A 11 11.52 3.21 19.80
N LYS A 12 12.16 2.32 20.57
CA LYS A 12 13.51 2.51 21.13
C LYS A 12 14.62 2.46 20.07
N THR A 13 14.29 2.05 18.84
CA THR A 13 15.18 2.02 17.69
C THR A 13 14.74 3.07 16.67
N PRO A 14 15.63 3.94 16.16
CA PRO A 14 15.29 4.83 15.07
C PRO A 14 14.91 4.00 13.83
N GLU A 15 13.68 4.17 13.36
CA GLU A 15 13.26 3.68 12.04
C GLU A 15 13.85 4.63 10.99
N THR A 16 14.57 4.09 10.01
CA THR A 16 15.08 4.84 8.87
C THR A 16 14.17 4.63 7.67
N ALA A 17 13.87 5.71 6.96
CA ALA A 17 13.16 5.68 5.69
C ALA A 17 14.14 5.97 4.55
N ARG A 18 13.95 5.30 3.41
CA ARG A 18 14.71 5.52 2.18
C ARG A 18 13.73 5.72 1.02
N VAL A 19 13.99 6.71 0.18
CA VAL A 19 13.32 6.86 -1.11
C VAL A 19 13.86 5.79 -2.07
N LEU A 20 12.95 5.10 -2.76
CA LEU A 20 13.32 4.09 -3.74
C LEU A 20 13.73 4.79 -5.04
N ASP A 21 14.96 4.51 -5.46
CA ASP A 21 15.45 4.94 -6.76
C ASP A 21 14.97 4.00 -7.89
N ASP A 22 15.20 4.43 -9.12
CA ASP A 22 14.73 3.74 -10.31
C ASP A 22 15.45 2.39 -10.58
N SER A 23 16.48 2.03 -9.81
CA SER A 23 17.22 0.77 -9.97
C SER A 23 16.35 -0.46 -9.72
N ILE A 24 15.27 -0.30 -8.92
CA ILE A 24 14.37 -1.41 -8.59
C ILE A 24 13.41 -1.77 -9.73
N LEU A 25 13.22 -0.88 -10.71
CA LEU A 25 12.21 -1.03 -11.77
C LEU A 25 12.37 -2.30 -12.59
N LYS A 26 13.62 -2.66 -12.91
CA LYS A 26 13.90 -3.87 -13.68
C LYS A 26 13.43 -5.10 -12.90
N GLY A 27 13.87 -5.24 -11.66
CA GLY A 27 13.48 -6.35 -10.79
C GLY A 27 11.97 -6.41 -10.56
N TYR A 28 11.32 -5.25 -10.40
CA TYR A 28 9.88 -5.16 -10.23
C TYR A 28 9.11 -5.61 -11.48
N ASN A 29 9.51 -5.14 -12.66
CA ASN A 29 8.85 -5.55 -13.91
C ASN A 29 9.06 -7.04 -14.20
N ASP A 30 10.23 -7.58 -13.87
CA ASP A 30 10.51 -9.01 -13.99
C ASP A 30 9.65 -9.83 -13.00
N SER A 31 9.43 -9.32 -11.77
CA SER A 31 8.55 -9.98 -10.79
C SER A 31 7.08 -9.96 -11.23
N VAL A 32 6.60 -8.86 -11.83
CA VAL A 32 5.24 -8.77 -12.39
C VAL A 32 5.05 -9.79 -13.52
N LYS A 33 5.98 -9.85 -14.48
CA LYS A 33 5.89 -10.81 -15.60
C LYS A 33 5.87 -12.25 -15.13
N SER A 34 6.61 -12.55 -14.06
CA SER A 34 6.73 -13.89 -13.49
C SER A 34 5.51 -14.28 -12.64
N ALA A 35 4.89 -13.31 -11.96
CA ALA A 35 3.80 -13.54 -11.02
C ALA A 35 2.41 -13.58 -11.66
N TYR A 36 2.24 -12.92 -12.82
CA TYR A 36 0.94 -12.76 -13.46
C TYR A 36 1.00 -13.20 -14.93
N ASN A 37 -0.01 -13.94 -15.36
CA ASN A 37 -0.23 -14.36 -16.75
C ASN A 37 -1.19 -13.42 -17.49
N SER A 38 -2.06 -12.73 -16.77
CA SER A 38 -3.04 -11.78 -17.31
C SER A 38 -2.35 -10.52 -17.84
N ASP A 39 -2.53 -10.23 -19.14
CA ASP A 39 -2.04 -8.98 -19.74
C ASP A 39 -2.65 -7.75 -19.07
N LYS A 40 -3.90 -7.85 -18.62
CA LYS A 40 -4.60 -6.79 -17.89
C LYS A 40 -3.95 -6.51 -16.53
N ALA A 41 -3.63 -7.57 -15.78
CA ALA A 41 -2.92 -7.44 -14.50
C ALA A 41 -1.53 -6.83 -14.69
N ARG A 42 -0.80 -7.28 -15.71
CA ARG A 42 0.52 -6.73 -16.06
C ARG A 42 0.43 -5.25 -16.43
N GLU A 43 -0.54 -4.86 -17.24
CA GLU A 43 -0.76 -3.46 -17.61
C GLU A 43 -1.02 -2.59 -16.39
N VAL A 44 -1.90 -3.03 -15.47
CA VAL A 44 -2.22 -2.30 -14.23
C VAL A 44 -0.99 -2.17 -13.32
N LEU A 45 -0.11 -3.16 -13.29
CA LEU A 45 1.03 -3.21 -12.37
C LEU A 45 2.31 -2.57 -12.93
N SER A 46 2.47 -2.44 -14.24
CA SER A 46 3.70 -1.92 -14.88
C SER A 46 3.66 -0.40 -15.16
N LYS A 47 3.02 0.39 -14.28
CA LYS A 47 2.82 1.85 -14.45
C LYS A 47 3.74 2.73 -13.58
N PHE A 48 4.82 2.19 -13.03
CA PHE A 48 5.80 3.03 -12.34
C PHE A 48 6.52 3.90 -13.38
N GLU A 49 6.65 5.17 -13.07
CA GLU A 49 7.33 6.19 -13.87
C GLU A 49 8.65 6.60 -13.20
N LYS A 50 9.49 7.30 -13.98
CA LYS A 50 10.71 7.92 -13.45
C LYS A 50 10.49 9.42 -13.38
N ALA A 51 10.75 10.01 -12.22
CA ALA A 51 10.82 11.47 -12.07
C ALA A 51 12.09 11.80 -11.30
N GLU A 52 12.98 12.61 -11.90
CA GLU A 52 14.22 13.08 -11.25
C GLU A 52 15.16 11.98 -10.70
N GLY A 53 15.15 10.78 -11.31
CA GLY A 53 15.94 9.62 -10.86
C GLY A 53 15.27 8.81 -9.74
N GLU A 54 14.10 9.25 -9.28
CA GLU A 54 13.27 8.57 -8.30
C GLU A 54 12.15 7.77 -8.98
N LEU A 55 11.64 6.79 -8.23
CA LEU A 55 10.47 6.03 -8.62
C LEU A 55 9.19 6.83 -8.33
N ALA A 56 8.46 7.20 -9.38
CA ALA A 56 7.22 7.97 -9.31
C ALA A 56 6.03 7.19 -9.88
N GLY A 57 4.81 7.65 -9.60
CA GLY A 57 3.57 7.04 -10.12
C GLY A 57 3.30 5.66 -9.52
N SER A 58 2.29 5.56 -8.64
CA SER A 58 1.86 4.25 -8.15
C SER A 58 0.36 4.22 -7.88
N ASN A 59 -0.27 3.12 -8.28
CA ASN A 59 -1.56 2.74 -7.73
C ASN A 59 -1.34 1.82 -6.52
N SER A 60 -2.36 1.64 -5.69
CA SER A 60 -2.23 0.85 -4.47
C SER A 60 -1.88 -0.62 -4.74
N PHE A 61 -2.29 -1.21 -5.86
CA PHE A 61 -1.92 -2.60 -6.20
C PHE A 61 -0.42 -2.73 -6.48
N MET A 62 0.18 -1.76 -7.14
CA MET A 62 1.63 -1.74 -7.39
C MET A 62 2.42 -1.74 -6.07
N LEU A 63 1.97 -0.97 -5.08
CA LEU A 63 2.58 -0.96 -3.75
C LEU A 63 2.40 -2.30 -3.03
N VAL A 64 1.22 -2.93 -3.15
CA VAL A 64 1.00 -4.30 -2.63
C VAL A 64 1.94 -5.28 -3.31
N HIS A 65 2.09 -5.25 -4.63
CA HIS A 65 3.02 -6.13 -5.32
C HIS A 65 4.47 -5.89 -4.89
N LEU A 66 4.92 -4.63 -4.86
CA LEU A 66 6.27 -4.25 -4.46
C LEU A 66 6.62 -4.70 -3.03
N GLN A 67 5.68 -4.55 -2.09
CA GLN A 67 5.85 -5.04 -0.72
C GLN A 67 6.03 -6.56 -0.64
N ASN A 68 5.46 -7.30 -1.60
CA ASN A 68 5.41 -8.76 -1.64
C ASN A 68 6.45 -9.39 -2.59
N SER A 69 7.12 -8.60 -3.42
CA SER A 69 8.07 -9.10 -4.43
C SER A 69 9.43 -9.51 -3.86
N GLY A 70 9.70 -9.14 -2.60
CA GLY A 70 11.01 -9.37 -1.96
C GLY A 70 12.10 -8.37 -2.36
N LEU A 71 11.78 -7.37 -3.20
CA LEU A 71 12.72 -6.32 -3.61
C LEU A 71 12.95 -5.26 -2.53
N VAL A 72 12.06 -5.19 -1.54
CA VAL A 72 12.14 -4.25 -0.41
C VAL A 72 12.32 -5.04 0.87
N THR A 73 13.36 -4.71 1.65
CA THR A 73 13.72 -5.39 2.90
C THR A 73 13.02 -4.83 4.14
N GLY A 74 11.97 -4.03 3.94
CA GLY A 74 11.20 -3.36 5.00
C GLY A 74 9.73 -3.18 4.61
N ARG A 75 9.01 -2.38 5.40
CA ARG A 75 7.63 -1.99 5.09
C ARG A 75 7.61 -0.70 4.28
N ILE A 76 6.70 -0.61 3.32
CA ILE A 76 6.37 0.66 2.66
C ILE A 76 5.83 1.62 3.73
N ALA A 77 6.36 2.85 3.72
CA ALA A 77 5.95 3.89 4.64
C ALA A 77 4.47 4.25 4.41
N ILE A 78 3.72 4.40 5.49
CA ILE A 78 2.35 4.92 5.49
C ILE A 78 2.37 6.39 5.88
N ARG A 79 1.27 7.10 5.66
CA ARG A 79 1.14 8.51 6.03
C ARG A 79 1.56 8.83 7.46
N GLN A 80 1.22 7.98 8.42
CA GLN A 80 1.63 8.19 9.82
C GLN A 80 3.15 8.24 9.99
N ASP A 81 3.91 7.52 9.17
CA ASP A 81 5.38 7.57 9.19
C ASP A 81 5.89 8.86 8.60
N LEU A 82 5.27 9.32 7.51
CA LEU A 82 5.58 10.60 6.89
C LEU A 82 5.30 11.75 7.87
N GLU A 83 4.16 11.73 8.55
CA GLU A 83 3.79 12.70 9.57
C GLU A 83 4.77 12.71 10.76
N LYS A 84 5.24 11.53 11.20
CA LYS A 84 6.28 11.43 12.23
C LYS A 84 7.64 11.94 11.75
N ALA A 85 8.00 11.66 10.50
CA ALA A 85 9.24 12.15 9.90
C ALA A 85 9.23 13.69 9.80
N LEU A 86 8.13 14.27 9.31
CA LEU A 86 7.92 15.72 9.25
C LEU A 86 8.06 16.38 10.63
N ARG A 87 7.42 15.81 11.65
CA ARG A 87 7.53 16.30 13.04
C ARG A 87 8.94 16.18 13.61
N SER A 88 9.72 15.22 13.13
CA SER A 88 11.11 14.98 13.53
C SER A 88 12.12 15.86 12.76
N GLY A 89 11.65 16.79 11.91
CA GLY A 89 12.50 17.74 11.21
C GLY A 89 12.97 17.28 9.82
N LEU A 90 12.39 16.21 9.25
CA LEU A 90 12.62 15.90 7.83
C LEU A 90 11.98 17.00 6.97
N ASN A 91 12.80 17.71 6.20
CA ASN A 91 12.34 18.79 5.32
C ASN A 91 11.83 18.19 4.00
N LEU A 92 10.60 17.66 4.01
CA LEU A 92 9.94 17.17 2.80
C LEU A 92 9.23 18.36 2.12
N SER A 93 9.70 18.73 0.93
CA SER A 93 9.13 19.81 0.12
C SER A 93 8.32 19.23 -1.05
N GLY A 94 7.03 19.58 -1.15
CA GLY A 94 6.16 19.13 -2.24
C GLY A 94 4.75 18.74 -1.80
N ASN A 95 3.90 18.39 -2.77
CA ASN A 95 2.56 17.87 -2.52
C ASN A 95 2.60 16.33 -2.54
N TYR A 96 2.58 15.71 -1.37
CA TYR A 96 2.50 14.25 -1.26
C TYR A 96 1.05 13.83 -1.11
N VAL A 97 0.50 13.15 -2.11
CA VAL A 97 -0.88 12.66 -2.06
C VAL A 97 -0.87 11.24 -1.48
N ASP A 98 -1.49 11.10 -0.31
CA ASP A 98 -1.68 9.82 0.37
C ASP A 98 -2.87 9.09 -0.28
N PHE A 99 -2.58 8.10 -1.13
CA PHE A 99 -3.61 7.28 -1.74
C PHE A 99 -3.86 6.03 -0.89
N GLY A 100 -4.76 6.16 0.09
CA GLY A 100 -5.44 4.99 0.64
C GLY A 100 -6.42 4.43 -0.39
N LEU A 101 -6.45 3.11 -0.56
CA LEU A 101 -7.49 2.45 -1.34
C LEU A 101 -8.82 2.65 -0.60
N ALA A 102 -9.63 3.62 -1.03
CA ALA A 102 -10.96 3.87 -0.47
C ALA A 102 -11.93 2.80 -0.96
N LEU A 103 -11.88 1.63 -0.36
CA LEU A 103 -12.87 0.57 -0.59
C LEU A 103 -14.15 0.95 0.14
N ARG A 104 -15.11 1.44 -0.64
CA ARG A 104 -16.46 1.72 -0.15
C ARG A 104 -17.17 0.40 0.17
N THR A 105 -17.99 0.42 1.22
CA THR A 105 -18.63 -0.79 1.77
C THR A 105 -19.54 -1.49 0.75
N ALA A 106 -19.89 -2.75 1.01
CA ALA A 106 -20.66 -3.66 0.13
C ALA A 106 -22.09 -3.19 -0.30
N GLY A 107 -22.46 -1.94 -0.06
CA GLY A 107 -23.75 -1.34 -0.44
C GLY A 107 -23.66 -0.07 -1.30
N ASP A 108 -22.46 0.37 -1.70
CA ASP A 108 -22.29 1.51 -2.61
C ASP A 108 -22.24 1.05 -4.07
N SER A 109 -22.93 1.77 -4.96
CA SER A 109 -23.11 1.39 -6.38
C SER A 109 -21.91 1.71 -7.27
N TYR A 110 -20.69 1.33 -6.86
CA TYR A 110 -19.47 1.60 -7.64
C TYR A 110 -18.89 0.29 -8.21
N SER A 111 -19.47 -0.13 -9.34
CA SER A 111 -19.16 -1.37 -10.09
C SER A 111 -17.68 -1.75 -10.15
N PRO A 112 -16.73 -0.83 -10.45
CA PRO A 112 -15.32 -1.22 -10.64
C PRO A 112 -14.63 -1.83 -9.41
N ASN A 113 -15.03 -1.41 -8.20
CA ASN A 113 -14.36 -1.81 -6.95
C ASN A 113 -15.19 -2.77 -6.09
N ASP A 114 -16.38 -3.12 -6.55
CA ASP A 114 -17.38 -3.85 -5.77
C ASP A 114 -16.89 -5.25 -5.35
N LEU A 115 -16.26 -5.97 -6.29
CA LEU A 115 -15.71 -7.29 -6.04
C LEU A 115 -14.56 -7.24 -5.03
N LEU A 116 -13.61 -6.31 -5.23
CA LEU A 116 -12.46 -6.11 -4.35
C LEU A 116 -12.90 -5.72 -2.93
N ALA A 117 -13.88 -4.83 -2.82
CA ALA A 117 -14.44 -4.41 -1.54
C ALA A 117 -15.11 -5.59 -0.80
N LYS A 118 -15.88 -6.43 -1.49
CA LYS A 118 -16.52 -7.62 -0.91
C LYS A 118 -15.50 -8.65 -0.44
N ILE A 119 -14.47 -8.92 -1.25
CA ILE A 119 -13.40 -9.85 -0.88
C ILE A 119 -12.65 -9.34 0.34
N LEU A 120 -12.22 -8.08 0.36
CA LEU A 120 -11.50 -7.53 1.50
C LEU A 120 -12.39 -7.51 2.76
N ALA A 121 -13.65 -7.11 2.64
CA ALA A 121 -14.60 -7.14 3.75
C ALA A 121 -14.70 -8.56 4.34
N GLY A 122 -14.85 -9.59 3.50
CA GLY A 122 -14.87 -10.98 3.94
C GLY A 122 -13.57 -11.43 4.61
N GLN A 123 -12.40 -10.99 4.12
CA GLN A 123 -11.11 -11.29 4.76
C GLN A 123 -10.97 -10.63 6.13
N LEU A 124 -11.43 -9.39 6.26
CA LEU A 124 -11.39 -8.64 7.53
C LEU A 124 -12.35 -9.24 8.56
N ASP A 125 -13.56 -9.62 8.14
CA ASP A 125 -14.54 -10.28 9.00
C ASP A 125 -14.01 -11.62 9.54
N ARG A 126 -13.42 -12.46 8.68
CA ARG A 126 -12.73 -13.71 9.09
C ARG A 126 -11.59 -13.48 10.09
N ARG A 127 -11.00 -12.29 10.11
CA ARG A 127 -9.94 -11.89 11.06
C ARG A 127 -10.48 -11.19 12.30
N GLY A 128 -11.82 -11.11 12.46
CA GLY A 128 -12.48 -10.41 13.58
C GLY A 128 -12.37 -8.88 13.51
N ILE A 129 -12.00 -8.33 12.35
CA ILE A 129 -11.79 -6.90 12.16
C ILE A 129 -13.11 -6.26 11.73
N LYS A 130 -13.82 -5.63 12.66
CA LYS A 130 -15.08 -4.92 12.37
C LYS A 130 -14.88 -3.72 11.44
N LEU A 131 -15.71 -3.64 10.40
CA LEU A 131 -15.89 -2.47 9.53
C LEU A 131 -16.85 -1.49 10.23
N GLY A 132 -16.50 -0.20 10.31
CA GLY A 132 -17.36 0.78 11.00
C GLY A 132 -16.68 2.10 11.36
N LYS A 133 -15.34 2.11 11.38
CA LYS A 133 -14.51 3.32 11.31
C LYS A 133 -13.49 3.13 10.20
N GLY A 134 -13.05 4.21 9.55
CA GLY A 134 -11.93 4.14 8.61
C GLY A 134 -10.75 3.44 9.26
N LYS A 135 -10.21 2.40 8.62
CA LYS A 135 -9.06 1.65 9.11
C LYS A 135 -7.92 1.77 8.13
N PHE A 136 -6.73 2.06 8.65
CA PHE A 136 -5.49 1.91 7.90
C PHE A 136 -5.11 0.44 7.91
N ILE A 137 -5.05 -0.16 6.72
CA ILE A 137 -4.56 -1.52 6.54
C ILE A 137 -3.15 -1.39 5.97
N PRO A 138 -2.13 -1.91 6.67
CA PRO A 138 -0.78 -1.88 6.15
C PRO A 138 -0.69 -2.71 4.87
N VAL A 139 0.03 -2.21 3.87
CA VAL A 139 0.22 -2.88 2.58
C VAL A 139 0.77 -4.30 2.75
N SER A 140 1.60 -4.53 3.78
CA SER A 140 2.15 -5.84 4.13
C SER A 140 1.12 -6.90 4.51
N ALA A 141 -0.08 -6.48 4.93
CA ALA A 141 -1.19 -7.38 5.27
C ALA A 141 -2.05 -7.78 4.05
N LEU A 142 -1.80 -7.17 2.89
CA LEU A 142 -2.51 -7.39 1.65
C LEU A 142 -1.72 -8.32 0.72
N ARG A 143 -2.44 -9.06 -0.12
CA ARG A 143 -1.90 -9.91 -1.18
C ARG A 143 -2.80 -9.73 -2.41
N LEU A 144 -2.19 -9.69 -3.58
CA LEU A 144 -2.89 -9.71 -4.85
C LEU A 144 -3.06 -11.15 -5.33
N ARG A 145 -4.12 -11.41 -6.09
CA ARG A 145 -4.37 -12.69 -6.73
C ARG A 145 -4.96 -12.42 -8.10
N GLU A 146 -4.57 -13.17 -9.13
CA GLU A 146 -5.25 -13.04 -10.42
C GLU A 146 -6.74 -13.38 -10.30
N ASP A 147 -7.55 -12.53 -10.92
CA ASP A 147 -9.00 -12.71 -10.97
C ASP A 147 -9.53 -12.18 -12.31
N SER A 148 -10.07 -13.06 -13.15
CA SER A 148 -10.58 -12.71 -14.47
C SER A 148 -11.87 -11.90 -14.41
N ASP A 149 -12.61 -12.01 -13.31
CA ASP A 149 -13.87 -11.29 -13.08
C ASP A 149 -13.60 -9.87 -12.55
N SER A 150 -12.35 -9.56 -12.21
CA SER A 150 -11.92 -8.23 -11.78
C SER A 150 -11.66 -7.30 -12.96
N GLU A 151 -12.15 -6.07 -12.84
CA GLU A 151 -11.83 -5.00 -13.79
C GLU A 151 -10.32 -4.67 -13.85
N TYR A 152 -9.52 -5.15 -12.89
CA TYR A 152 -8.08 -4.94 -12.84
C TYR A 152 -7.27 -6.21 -13.17
N GLY A 153 -7.93 -7.35 -13.36
CA GLY A 153 -7.27 -8.65 -13.51
C GLY A 153 -6.61 -9.18 -12.21
N LEU A 154 -6.94 -8.57 -11.06
CA LEU A 154 -6.32 -8.72 -9.74
C LEU A 154 -7.36 -8.75 -8.61
#